data_AF-A0A2D5MTE7-F1
#
_entry.id   AF-A0A2D5MTE7-F1
#
_cell.length_a   1.000
_cell.length_b   1.000
_cell.length_c   1.000
_cell.angle_alpha   90.00
_cell.angle_beta   90.00
_cell.angle_gamma   90.00
#
_symmetry.space_group_name_H-M   'P 1'
#
loop_
_entity.id
_entity.type
_entity.pdbx_description
1 polymer ?
#
loop_
_entity_poly.entity_id
_entity_poly.type
_entity_poly.pdbx_seq_one_letter_code
_entity_poly.pdbx_strand_id
1 'polypeptide(L)' 'MTSAKFSQEVEKIALTNLDMNYIDAVLHLCDINEIEVDSVSKLISKPLKEKLKCEAQKLNFIKKTSRAKLMLV' A
#
# COMPACT_ATOMS: atom_id res chain seq x y z
N MET A 1 17.25 -5.81 -3.88
CA MET A 1 16.05 -6.41 -3.26
C MET A 1 15.11 -6.89 -4.38
N THR A 2 14.71 -8.17 -4.41
CA THR A 2 13.76 -8.69 -5.40
C THR A 2 12.32 -8.40 -4.96
N SER A 3 11.40 -8.18 -5.90
CA SER A 3 9.98 -7.86 -5.61
C SER A 3 9.26 -8.91 -4.75
N ALA A 4 9.63 -10.19 -4.92
CA ALA A 4 9.10 -11.29 -4.13
C ALA A 4 9.52 -11.19 -2.65
N LYS A 5 10.80 -10.93 -2.38
CA LYS A 5 11.31 -10.74 -1.01
C LYS A 5 10.69 -9.52 -0.34
N PHE A 6 10.55 -8.43 -1.10
CA PHE A 6 9.88 -7.23 -0.60
C PHE A 6 8.44 -7.51 -0.16
N SER A 7 7.67 -8.21 -1.00
CA SER A 7 6.27 -8.56 -0.69
C SER A 7 6.16 -9.44 0.56
N GLN A 8 7.08 -10.40 0.75
CA GLN A 8 7.11 -11.25 1.94
C GLN A 8 7.43 -10.48 3.22
N GLU A 9 8.43 -9.59 3.18
CA GLU A 9 8.79 -8.78 4.35
C GLU A 9 7.68 -7.80 4.74
N VAL A 10 7.00 -7.19 3.76
CA VAL A 10 5.82 -6.33 4.04
C VAL A 10 4.72 -7.13 4.73
N GLU A 11 4.39 -8.34 4.24
CA GLU A 11 3.37 -9.16 4.88
C GLU A 11 3.78 -9.59 6.29
N LYS A 12 5.06 -9.90 6.50
CA LYS A 12 5.59 -10.22 7.82
C LYS A 12 5.47 -9.05 8.80
N ILE A 13 5.79 -7.83 8.37
CA ILE A 13 5.65 -6.62 9.21
C ILE A 13 4.18 -6.34 9.53
N ALA A 14 3.29 -6.46 8.53
CA ALA A 14 1.86 -6.27 8.71
C ALA A 14 1.22 -7.34 9.62
N LEU A 15 1.72 -8.58 9.59
CA LEU A 15 1.27 -9.65 10.50
C LEU A 15 1.83 -9.49 11.92
N THR A 16 3.05 -8.99 12.05
CA THR A 16 3.71 -8.80 13.35
C THR A 16 3.10 -7.62 14.10
N ASN A 17 2.71 -6.56 13.37
CA ASN A 17 2.11 -5.36 13.93
C ASN A 17 0.63 -5.26 13.51
N LEU A 18 -0.25 -5.81 14.35
CA LEU A 18 -1.71 -5.80 14.11
C LEU A 18 -2.31 -4.40 13.98
N ASP A 19 -1.69 -3.39 14.57
CA ASP A 19 -2.11 -1.99 14.48
C ASP A 19 -1.56 -1.24 13.25
N MET A 20 -0.60 -1.82 12.50
CA MET A 20 -0.07 -1.16 11.30
C MET A 20 -0.83 -1.60 10.05
N ASN A 21 -1.35 -0.61 9.32
CA ASN A 21 -1.88 -0.87 7.98
C ASN A 21 -0.75 -1.23 7.02
N TYR A 22 -1.11 -1.89 5.91
CA TYR A 22 -0.16 -2.24 4.83
C TYR A 22 0.60 -1.03 4.28
N ILE A 23 0.02 0.18 4.35
CA ILE A 23 0.67 1.42 3.91
C ILE A 23 1.85 1.74 4.82
N ASP A 24 1.66 1.68 6.14
CA ASP A 24 2.71 1.94 7.12
C ASP A 24 3.77 0.84 7.10
N ALA A 25 3.37 -0.42 6.96
CA ALA A 25 4.32 -1.52 6.82
C ALA A 25 5.26 -1.35 5.62
N VAL A 26 4.75 -0.84 4.50
CA VAL A 26 5.58 -0.51 3.32
C VAL A 26 6.53 0.65 3.64
N LEU A 27 6.04 1.73 4.25
CA LEU A 27 6.88 2.88 4.60
C LEU A 27 8.01 2.49 5.57
N HIS A 28 7.69 1.77 6.64
CA HIS A 28 8.68 1.26 7.58
C HIS A 28 9.73 0.38 6.91
N LEU A 29 9.33 -0.50 5.99
CA LEU A 29 10.29 -1.32 5.26
C LEU A 29 11.19 -0.47 4.35
N CYS A 30 10.65 0.60 3.76
CA CYS A 30 11.43 1.52 2.95
C CYS A 30 12.44 2.31 3.78
N ASP A 31 12.05 2.76 4.98
CA ASP A 31 12.93 3.46 5.92
C ASP A 31 14.07 2.54 6.40
N ILE A 32 13.76 1.30 6.77
CA ILE A 32 14.76 0.32 7.26
C ILE A 32 15.79 -0.02 6.17
N ASN A 33 15.36 -0.10 4.91
CA ASN A 33 16.22 -0.47 3.79
C ASN A 33 16.79 0.74 3.04
N GLU A 34 16.51 1.96 3.52
CA GLU A 34 16.87 3.24 2.86
C GLU A 34 16.48 3.26 1.38
N ILE A 35 15.28 2.75 1.06
CA ILE A 35 14.75 2.70 -0.32
C ILE A 35 13.93 3.96 -0.60
N GLU A 36 14.28 4.66 -1.68
CA GLU A 36 13.47 5.78 -2.16
C GLU A 36 12.07 5.31 -2.60
N VAL A 37 11.05 6.06 -2.19
CA VAL A 37 9.62 5.76 -2.45
C VAL A 37 9.29 5.61 -3.94
N ASP A 38 10.04 6.29 -4.81
CA ASP A 38 9.88 6.20 -6.27
C ASP A 38 10.24 4.80 -6.80
N SER A 39 11.26 4.18 -6.20
CA SER A 39 11.71 2.83 -6.52
C SER A 39 10.75 1.75 -6.02
N VAL A 40 9.96 2.05 -4.98
CA VAL A 40 8.98 1.14 -4.38
C VAL A 40 7.89 0.77 -5.37
N SER A 41 7.45 1.70 -6.24
CA SER A 41 6.45 1.39 -7.26
C SER A 41 6.91 0.34 -8.28
N LYS A 42 8.23 0.10 -8.41
CA LYS A 42 8.80 -0.95 -9.27
C LYS A 42 8.99 -2.27 -8.51
N LEU A 43 9.15 -2.21 -7.19
CA LEU A 43 9.36 -3.36 -6.32
C LEU A 43 8.06 -4.03 -5.86
N ILE A 44 6.98 -3.27 -5.77
CA ILE A 44 5.66 -3.77 -5.38
C ILE A 44 5.08 -4.67 -6.48
N SER A 45 4.66 -5.87 -6.09
CA SER A 45 3.96 -6.80 -6.97
C SER A 45 2.52 -6.32 -7.26
N LYS A 46 1.95 -6.69 -8.43
CA LYS A 46 0.55 -6.39 -8.78
C LYS A 46 -0.46 -6.64 -7.63
N PRO A 47 -0.45 -7.81 -6.95
CA PRO A 47 -1.39 -8.07 -5.85
C PRO A 47 -1.20 -7.12 -4.66
N LEU A 48 0.04 -6.82 -4.28
CA LEU A 48 0.32 -5.93 -3.15
C LEU A 48 -0.11 -4.48 -3.46
N LYS A 49 0.03 -4.05 -4.72
CA LYS A 49 -0.46 -2.74 -5.20
C LYS A 49 -1.97 -2.60 -5.06
N GLU A 50 -2.71 -3.67 -5.33
CA GLU A 50 -4.17 -3.70 -5.21
C GLU A 50 -4.62 -3.69 -3.75
N LYS A 51 -3.95 -4.46 -2.87
CA LYS A 51 -4.14 -4.38 -1.42
C LYS A 51 -3.93 -2.95 -0.91
N LEU A 52 -2.83 -2.30 -1.30
CA LEU A 52 -2.53 -0.91 -0.92
C LEU A 52 -3.62 0.06 -1.38
N LYS A 53 -4.10 -0.10 -2.62
CA LYS A 53 -5.16 0.75 -3.17
C LYS A 53 -6.47 0.57 -2.40
N CYS A 54 -6.84 -0.66 -2.07
CA CYS A 54 -8.04 -0.96 -1.29
C CYS A 54 -7.97 -0.33 0.10
N GLU A 55 -6.83 -0.46 0.78
CA GLU A 55 -6.59 0.17 2.09
C GLU A 55 -6.61 1.70 2.00
N ALA A 56 -5.96 2.28 0.98
CA ALA A 56 -5.97 3.72 0.75
C ALA A 56 -7.38 4.27 0.44
N GLN A 57 -8.24 3.47 -0.19
CA GLN A 57 -9.65 3.81 -0.40
C GLN A 57 -10.44 3.78 0.90
N LYS A 58 -10.24 2.77 1.75
CA LYS A 58 -10.88 2.68 3.08
C LYS A 58 -10.47 3.84 3.99
N LEU A 59 -9.20 4.22 3.94
CA LEU A 59 -8.62 5.32 4.73
C LEU A 59 -8.85 6.71 4.12
N ASN A 60 -9.60 6.82 3.01
CA ASN A 60 -9.86 8.07 2.30
C ASN A 60 -8.61 8.85 1.83
N PHE A 61 -7.49 8.18 1.60
CA PHE A 61 -6.25 8.79 1.09
C PHE A 61 -6.28 9.08 -0.42
N ILE A 62 -7.28 8.56 -1.13
CA ILE A 62 -7.45 8.81 -2.56
C ILE A 62 -8.57 9.84 -2.76
N LYS A 63 -8.26 10.93 -3.47
CA LYS A 63 -9.28 11.91 -3.86
C LYS A 63 -10.37 11.21 -4.67
N LYS A 64 -11.63 11.50 -4.34
CA LYS A 64 -12.78 11.03 -5.13
C LYS A 64 -12.65 11.59 -6.55
N THR A 65 -12.44 10.71 -7.51
CA THR A 65 -12.36 11.06 -8.94
C THR A 65 -13.74 11.09 -9.61
N SER A 66 -14.74 10.45 -9.00
CA SER A 66 -16.10 10.44 -9.52
C SER A 66 -16.84 11.73 -9.17
N ARG A 67 -17.28 12.46 -10.20
CA ARG A 67 -18.28 13.54 -10.07
C ARG A 67 -19.72 13.02 -10.24
N ALA A 68 -19.94 11.71 -10.15
CA ALA A 68 -21.26 11.13 -10.38
C ALA A 68 -22.24 11.62 -9.32
N LYS A 69 -23.21 12.43 -9.75
CA LYS A 69 -24.39 12.77 -8.97
C LYS A 69 -25.36 11.62 -9.15
N LEU A 70 -25.65 10.87 -8.09
CA LEU A 70 -26.78 9.96 -8.10
C LEU A 70 -28.05 10.84 -8.11
N MET A 71 -28.65 11.03 -9.29
CA MET A 71 -30.01 11.56 -9.37
C MET A 71 -30.94 10.44 -8.91
N LEU A 72 -31.38 10.52 -7.66
CA LEU A 72 -32.55 9.79 -7.18
C LEU A 72 -33.76 10.42 -7.87
N VAL A 73 -34.24 9.77 -8.92
CA VAL A 73 -35.62 9.91 -9.40
C VAL A 73 -36.51 8.99 -8.60
#